data_AF-A0A8J6Y6L5-F1
#
_entry.id   AF-A0A8J6Y6L5-F1
#
_cell.length_a   1.000
_cell.length_b   1.000
_cell.length_c   1.000
_cell.angle_alpha   90.00
_cell.angle_beta   90.00
_cell.angle_gamma   90.00
#
_symmetry.space_group_name_H-M   'P 1'
#
loop_
_entity.id
_entity.type
_entity.pdbx_description
1 polymer ?
#
loop_
_entity_poly.entity_id
_entity_poly.type
_entity_poly.pdbx_seq_one_letter_code
_entity_poly.pdbx_strand_id
1 'polypeptide(L)'
;MRGFLRSAGLIVLMCAVAGVAAASEYFPQSVASGDPTPDSVVLWTRAVTPDGGIPTRVDLAVAADEAMTNVVVSRSIDVDAEYDGVVKVKVDGLLPYQTYYYQFSFGGNASPIGRTRTAPNPGSDQPVRFAVVYCQDYIGRYYNTYYKMLLDHDEDIDFVVHLGDYIYETTGDPQFQDPDSDRAIDFDDLEGAIQLGSEENPNYAAASLDNYRQLFRTYHTDEMLQQVHERWPMLVIWDDHEYSNDSWGATSTYTNGRMDEYDVERKQNSERAFFEFVPIDAGLNADGLLDIGADDLYPNSMIYRDLIYGSNLHLVLTDLRNFRPDHLIAEDAFPGVV
;
A
#
# COMPACT_ATOMS: atom_id res chain seq x y z
N MET A 1 24.31 55.53 18.32
CA MET A 1 23.23 54.70 17.72
C MET A 1 23.84 53.80 16.67
N ARG A 2 24.16 52.55 17.00
CA ARG A 2 24.43 51.46 16.06
C ARG A 2 23.82 50.21 16.68
N GLY A 3 22.71 49.75 16.10
CA GLY A 3 21.97 48.58 16.56
C GLY A 3 22.67 47.30 16.13
N PHE A 4 22.79 46.35 17.07
CA PHE A 4 23.16 44.97 16.81
C PHE A 4 21.93 44.23 16.30
N LEU A 5 21.98 43.70 15.07
CA LEU A 5 21.09 42.62 14.66
C LEU A 5 21.55 41.32 15.35
N ARG A 6 20.64 40.67 16.07
CA ARG A 6 20.80 39.28 16.51
C ARG A 6 20.33 38.37 15.39
N SER A 7 21.25 37.58 14.85
CA SER A 7 20.95 36.43 14.01
C SER A 7 20.36 35.32 14.90
N ALA A 8 19.10 34.94 14.64
CA ALA A 8 18.54 33.71 15.22
C ALA A 8 19.03 32.54 14.37
N GLY A 9 19.75 31.61 15.02
CA GLY A 9 20.27 30.40 14.39
C GLY A 9 19.14 29.39 14.13
N LEU A 10 19.08 28.92 12.89
CA LEU A 10 18.31 27.75 12.48
C LEU A 10 19.08 26.50 12.95
N ILE A 11 18.64 25.89 14.06
CA ILE A 11 19.14 24.58 14.53
C ILE A 11 17.92 23.71 14.85
N VAL A 12 17.19 23.28 13.82
CA VAL A 12 16.27 22.15 13.89
C VAL A 12 16.22 21.55 12.47
N LEU A 13 17.14 20.64 12.14
CA LEU A 13 16.97 19.74 10.99
C LEU A 13 17.89 18.50 11.05
N MET A 14 19.02 18.54 11.77
CA MET A 14 19.97 17.40 11.78
C MET A 14 19.53 16.18 12.62
N CYS A 15 18.83 16.35 13.76
CA CYS A 15 18.45 15.19 14.59
C CYS A 15 17.27 14.40 14.01
N ALA A 16 16.32 15.04 13.33
CA ALA A 16 15.20 14.35 12.70
C ALA A 16 15.66 13.49 11.52
N VAL A 17 16.56 14.01 10.69
CA VAL A 17 17.11 13.31 9.52
C VAL A 17 17.92 12.07 9.94
N ALA A 18 18.68 12.13 11.04
CA ALA A 18 19.42 10.98 11.55
C ALA A 18 18.50 9.87 12.10
N GLY A 19 17.37 10.23 12.70
CA GLY A 19 16.36 9.27 13.16
C GLY A 19 15.59 8.62 12.02
N VAL A 20 15.23 9.38 10.98
CA VAL A 20 14.54 8.88 9.78
C VAL A 20 15.45 7.99 8.93
N ALA A 21 16.72 8.36 8.74
CA ALA A 21 17.68 7.53 8.01
C ALA A 21 17.98 6.20 8.74
N ALA A 22 17.99 6.19 10.07
CA ALA A 22 18.10 4.96 10.84
C ALA A 22 16.80 4.12 10.75
N ALA A 23 15.63 4.76 10.67
CA ALA A 23 14.37 4.03 10.55
C ALA A 23 14.24 3.31 9.19
N SER A 24 14.65 3.93 8.08
CA SER A 24 14.55 3.33 6.75
C SER A 24 15.47 2.12 6.54
N GLU A 25 16.55 1.97 7.31
CA GLU A 25 17.38 0.75 7.30
C GLU A 25 16.66 -0.47 7.89
N TYR A 26 15.69 -0.25 8.78
CA TYR A 26 14.95 -1.33 9.46
C TYR A 26 13.49 -1.45 9.00
N PHE A 27 12.91 -0.36 8.52
CA PHE A 27 11.54 -0.23 8.03
C PHE A 27 11.51 0.54 6.70
N PRO A 28 12.07 -0.02 5.61
CA PRO A 28 12.34 0.71 4.37
C PRO A 28 11.11 1.21 3.63
N GLN A 29 9.94 0.62 3.89
CA GLN A 29 8.65 1.01 3.32
C GLN A 29 7.78 1.84 4.28
N SER A 30 8.37 2.32 5.40
CA SER A 30 7.66 2.99 6.49
C SER A 30 6.47 2.14 7.01
N VAL A 31 5.42 2.81 7.48
CA VAL A 31 4.22 2.24 8.09
C VAL A 31 2.97 2.67 7.34
N ALA A 32 1.91 1.89 7.43
CA ALA A 32 0.61 2.24 6.88
C ALA A 32 -0.54 1.77 7.77
N SER A 33 -1.73 2.35 7.60
CA SER A 33 -2.95 1.87 8.23
C SER A 33 -4.10 1.83 7.23
N GLY A 34 -5.15 1.07 7.53
CA GLY A 34 -6.30 0.96 6.64
C GLY A 34 -7.48 0.23 7.25
N ASP A 35 -8.56 0.15 6.46
CA ASP A 35 -9.85 -0.45 6.81
C ASP A 35 -10.33 -0.18 8.25
N PRO A 36 -10.40 1.10 8.67
CA PRO A 36 -10.84 1.44 10.01
C PRO A 36 -12.33 1.11 10.21
N THR A 37 -12.63 0.46 11.33
CA THR A 37 -14.00 0.30 11.86
C THR A 37 -14.17 1.25 13.06
N PRO A 38 -15.38 1.31 13.67
CA PRO A 38 -15.57 2.10 14.88
C PRO A 38 -14.69 1.71 16.07
N ASP A 39 -14.14 0.50 16.07
CA ASP A 39 -13.39 -0.06 17.18
C ASP A 39 -12.08 -0.72 16.78
N SER A 40 -11.71 -0.67 15.49
CA SER A 40 -10.48 -1.31 15.01
C SER A 40 -9.86 -0.59 13.82
N VAL A 41 -8.57 -0.88 13.58
CA VAL A 41 -7.80 -0.47 12.41
C VAL A 41 -6.82 -1.58 12.02
N VAL A 42 -6.51 -1.72 10.74
CA VAL A 42 -5.37 -2.52 10.27
C VAL A 42 -4.13 -1.64 10.29
N LEU A 43 -3.04 -2.15 10.85
CA LEU A 43 -1.72 -1.50 10.88
C LEU A 43 -0.72 -2.38 10.14
N TRP A 44 0.19 -1.76 9.41
CA TRP A 44 1.11 -2.41 8.49
C TRP A 44 2.52 -1.83 8.57
N THR A 45 3.54 -2.68 8.43
CA THR A 45 4.93 -2.30 8.15
C THR A 45 5.64 -3.47 7.49
N ARG A 46 6.77 -3.23 6.82
CA ARG A 46 7.77 -4.28 6.50
C ARG A 46 9.03 -4.06 7.32
N ALA A 47 9.52 -5.12 7.97
CA ALA A 47 10.66 -5.08 8.88
C ALA A 47 11.82 -5.95 8.36
N VAL A 48 13.01 -5.36 8.24
CA VAL A 48 14.22 -6.03 7.75
C VAL A 48 15.45 -5.61 8.54
N THR A 49 16.47 -6.45 8.63
CA THR A 49 17.77 -6.04 9.16
C THR A 49 18.63 -5.40 8.05
N PRO A 50 19.62 -4.55 8.39
CA PRO A 50 20.44 -3.85 7.39
C PRO A 50 21.20 -4.76 6.42
N ASP A 51 21.42 -6.02 6.79
CA ASP A 51 22.02 -7.07 5.95
C ASP A 51 21.00 -7.85 5.10
N GLY A 52 19.74 -7.40 5.06
CA GLY A 52 18.65 -8.00 4.28
C GLY A 52 17.95 -9.18 4.96
N GLY A 53 18.26 -9.46 6.23
CA GLY A 53 17.58 -10.48 7.02
C GLY A 53 16.18 -10.05 7.48
N ILE A 54 15.41 -11.00 8.01
CA ILE A 54 14.07 -10.77 8.57
C ILE A 54 14.15 -10.99 10.09
N PRO A 55 13.73 -10.02 10.93
CA PRO A 55 13.67 -10.22 12.37
C PRO A 55 12.62 -11.30 12.69
N THR A 56 12.76 -12.01 13.82
CA THR A 56 11.75 -13.02 14.21
C THR A 56 10.54 -12.42 14.92
N ARG A 57 10.64 -11.18 15.39
CA ARG A 57 9.61 -10.51 16.19
C ARG A 57 9.72 -8.99 16.08
N VAL A 58 8.56 -8.33 16.08
CA VAL A 58 8.38 -6.88 16.09
C VAL A 58 7.40 -6.51 17.20
N ASP A 59 7.73 -5.48 17.97
CA ASP A 59 6.84 -4.89 18.97
C ASP A 59 6.04 -3.74 18.35
N LEU A 60 4.75 -3.68 18.64
CA LEU A 60 3.82 -2.63 18.24
C LEU A 60 3.33 -1.89 19.49
N ALA A 61 3.35 -0.56 19.43
CA ALA A 61 2.65 0.31 20.38
C ALA A 61 1.62 1.19 19.64
N VAL A 62 0.44 1.36 20.23
CA VAL A 62 -0.58 2.32 19.80
C VAL A 62 -0.89 3.25 20.97
N ALA A 63 -0.83 4.56 20.74
CA ALA A 63 -1.04 5.60 21.73
C ALA A 63 -2.15 6.58 21.32
N ALA A 64 -2.75 7.24 22.32
CA ALA A 64 -3.76 8.26 22.12
C ALA A 64 -3.17 9.68 21.86
N ASP A 65 -1.85 9.81 21.88
CA ASP A 65 -1.11 11.06 21.65
C ASP A 65 0.13 10.83 20.76
N GLU A 66 0.48 11.86 19.98
CA GLU A 66 1.60 11.82 19.03
C GLU A 66 2.97 11.62 19.70
N ALA A 67 3.12 12.04 20.96
CA ALA A 67 4.35 11.86 21.72
C ALA A 67 4.55 10.41 22.20
N MET A 68 3.62 9.50 21.89
CA MET A 68 3.64 8.09 22.26
C MET A 68 3.74 7.87 23.79
N THR A 69 3.13 8.76 24.58
CA THR A 69 3.21 8.71 26.06
C THR A 69 2.04 7.98 26.71
N ASN A 70 0.86 8.02 26.11
CA ASN A 70 -0.36 7.36 26.56
C ASN A 70 -0.65 6.14 25.67
N VAL A 71 0.15 5.09 25.86
CA VAL A 71 0.01 3.82 25.14
C VAL A 71 -1.25 3.09 25.62
N VAL A 72 -2.16 2.82 24.68
CA VAL A 72 -3.44 2.13 24.91
C VAL A 72 -3.42 0.67 24.45
N VAL A 73 -2.55 0.34 23.49
CA VAL A 73 -2.32 -1.04 23.03
C VAL A 73 -0.82 -1.28 22.91
N SER A 74 -0.37 -2.45 23.37
CA SER A 74 0.98 -2.95 23.13
C SER A 74 0.90 -4.42 22.76
N ARG A 75 1.54 -4.82 21.66
CA ARG A 75 1.59 -6.19 21.16
C ARG A 75 3.02 -6.56 20.78
N SER A 76 3.36 -7.82 20.93
CA SER A 76 4.59 -8.41 20.40
C SER A 76 4.18 -9.44 19.37
N ILE A 77 4.61 -9.23 18.12
CA ILE A 77 4.11 -9.93 16.94
C ILE A 77 5.27 -10.74 16.35
N ASP A 78 5.02 -12.03 16.11
CA ASP A 78 5.99 -12.87 15.42
C ASP A 78 5.99 -12.51 13.93
N VAL A 79 7.18 -12.41 13.35
CA VAL A 79 7.35 -12.07 11.94
C VAL A 79 7.68 -13.35 11.18
N ASP A 80 6.79 -13.70 10.25
CA ASP A 80 7.02 -14.84 9.38
C ASP A 80 7.84 -14.42 8.16
N ALA A 81 8.95 -15.11 7.93
CA ALA A 81 9.78 -14.89 6.75
C ALA A 81 9.05 -15.26 5.45
N GLU A 82 8.01 -16.10 5.54
CA GLU A 82 7.14 -16.42 4.42
C GLU A 82 6.46 -15.18 3.81
N TYR A 83 6.23 -14.12 4.59
CA TYR A 83 5.62 -12.86 4.15
C TYR A 83 6.64 -11.75 3.89
N ASP A 84 7.90 -12.08 3.54
CA ASP A 84 8.92 -11.08 3.19
C ASP A 84 9.16 -10.02 4.29
N GLY A 85 9.05 -10.42 5.55
CA GLY A 85 9.21 -9.51 6.70
C GLY A 85 8.06 -8.52 6.89
N VAL A 86 6.95 -8.70 6.17
CA VAL A 86 5.74 -7.91 6.34
C VAL A 86 5.05 -8.27 7.66
N VAL A 87 4.62 -7.25 8.37
CA VAL A 87 3.77 -7.33 9.55
C VAL A 87 2.49 -6.56 9.25
N LYS A 88 1.37 -7.27 9.14
CA LYS A 88 0.03 -6.69 9.07
C LYS A 88 -0.80 -7.21 10.22
N VAL A 89 -1.40 -6.30 10.99
CA VAL A 89 -2.13 -6.63 12.21
C VAL A 89 -3.39 -5.77 12.36
N LYS A 90 -4.52 -6.42 12.65
CA LYS A 90 -5.75 -5.74 13.08
C LYS A 90 -5.70 -5.49 14.59
N VAL A 91 -5.82 -4.22 14.96
CA VAL A 91 -5.90 -3.77 16.35
C VAL A 91 -7.33 -3.35 16.65
N ASP A 92 -7.95 -4.02 17.61
CA ASP A 92 -9.33 -3.83 18.05
C ASP A 92 -9.43 -3.21 19.46
N GLY A 93 -10.66 -2.99 19.94
CA GLY A 93 -10.94 -2.42 21.25
C GLY A 93 -10.66 -0.91 21.35
N LEU A 94 -10.54 -0.24 20.22
CA LEU A 94 -10.32 1.20 20.13
C LEU A 94 -11.62 1.98 20.32
N LEU A 95 -11.51 3.26 20.66
CA LEU A 95 -12.67 4.16 20.73
C LEU A 95 -13.03 4.66 19.32
N PRO A 96 -14.32 4.87 19.02
CA PRO A 96 -14.77 5.36 17.71
C PRO A 96 -14.43 6.82 17.50
N TYR A 97 -14.21 7.17 16.23
CA TYR A 97 -13.89 8.53 15.78
C TYR A 97 -12.74 9.18 16.57
N GLN A 98 -11.71 8.38 16.86
CA GLN A 98 -10.57 8.79 17.65
C GLN A 98 -9.30 8.65 16.81
N THR A 99 -8.48 9.70 16.82
CA THR A 99 -7.14 9.66 16.24
C THR A 99 -6.22 8.91 17.20
N TYR A 100 -5.43 7.99 16.64
CA TYR A 100 -4.39 7.24 17.34
C TYR A 100 -3.06 7.38 16.60
N TYR A 101 -1.98 7.14 17.32
CA TYR A 101 -0.62 7.11 16.80
C TYR A 101 -0.02 5.75 17.07
N TYR A 102 0.80 5.23 16.16
CA TYR A 102 1.35 3.89 16.27
C TYR A 102 2.78 3.82 15.78
N GLN A 103 3.55 2.88 16.33
CA GLN A 103 4.95 2.68 16.00
C GLN A 103 5.33 1.21 16.17
N PHE A 104 6.08 0.70 15.20
CA PHE A 104 6.70 -0.61 15.26
C PHE A 104 8.16 -0.50 15.69
N SER A 105 8.69 -1.52 16.36
CA SER A 105 10.09 -1.54 16.77
C SER A 105 10.64 -2.96 16.92
N PHE A 106 11.94 -3.12 16.66
CA PHE A 106 12.69 -4.33 17.00
C PHE A 106 14.17 -4.01 17.13
N GLY A 107 14.89 -4.78 17.95
CA GLY A 107 16.34 -4.61 18.11
C GLY A 107 16.78 -3.23 18.62
N GLY A 108 15.88 -2.47 19.26
CA GLY A 108 16.14 -1.09 19.71
C GLY A 108 15.94 -0.01 18.64
N ASN A 109 15.50 -0.38 17.43
CA ASN A 109 15.17 0.54 16.34
C ASN A 109 13.67 0.64 16.18
N ALA A 110 13.17 1.80 15.77
CA ALA A 110 11.75 2.08 15.64
C ALA A 110 11.42 2.64 14.25
N SER A 111 10.23 2.31 13.77
CA SER A 111 9.66 2.88 12.55
C SER A 111 9.36 4.37 12.72
N PRO A 112 9.02 5.10 11.65
CA PRO A 112 8.28 6.34 11.78
C PRO A 112 6.99 6.14 12.59
N ILE A 113 6.51 7.22 13.22
CA ILE A 113 5.23 7.21 13.94
C ILE A 113 4.13 7.44 12.90
N GLY A 114 3.27 6.44 12.73
CA GLY A 114 2.06 6.58 11.92
C GLY A 114 0.92 7.19 12.73
N ARG A 115 0.00 7.85 12.04
CA ARG A 115 -1.27 8.38 12.54
C ARG A 115 -2.41 7.64 11.83
N THR A 116 -3.43 7.30 12.58
CA THR A 116 -4.65 6.67 12.06
C THR A 116 -5.88 7.20 12.77
N ARG A 117 -7.07 6.87 12.26
CA ARG A 117 -8.36 7.26 12.86
C ARG A 117 -9.37 6.14 12.68
N THR A 118 -10.04 5.77 13.77
CA THR A 118 -11.18 4.84 13.73
C THR A 118 -12.40 5.50 13.10
N ALA A 119 -13.28 4.70 12.47
CA ALA A 119 -14.52 5.20 11.93
C ALA A 119 -15.47 5.71 13.05
N PRO A 120 -16.42 6.61 12.75
CA PRO A 120 -17.48 6.92 13.70
C PRO A 120 -18.50 5.77 13.80
N ASN A 121 -19.10 5.61 14.98
CA ASN A 121 -20.20 4.65 15.16
C ASN A 121 -21.33 4.87 14.13
N PRO A 122 -21.97 3.81 13.63
CA PRO A 122 -23.17 3.94 12.81
C PRO A 122 -24.21 4.85 13.47
N GLY A 123 -24.84 5.74 12.71
CA GLY A 123 -25.81 6.70 13.22
C GLY A 123 -25.20 8.00 13.79
N SER A 124 -23.89 8.08 13.98
CA SER A 124 -23.21 9.31 14.41
C SER A 124 -23.26 10.40 13.33
N ASP A 125 -23.50 11.65 13.72
CA ASP A 125 -23.59 12.80 12.79
C ASP A 125 -22.23 13.51 12.59
N GLN A 126 -21.12 12.77 12.72
CA GLN A 126 -19.79 13.34 12.46
C GLN A 126 -19.65 13.64 10.96
N PRO A 127 -19.08 14.81 10.58
CA PRO A 127 -18.75 15.07 9.20
C PRO A 127 -17.72 14.04 8.72
N VAL A 128 -17.80 13.70 7.43
CA VAL A 128 -16.87 12.75 6.80
C VAL A 128 -16.13 13.49 5.69
N ARG A 129 -14.81 13.44 5.73
CA ARG A 129 -13.93 14.07 4.72
C ARG A 129 -12.92 13.04 4.26
N PHE A 130 -12.88 12.79 2.96
CA PHE A 130 -11.96 11.81 2.39
C PHE A 130 -11.44 12.28 1.04
N ALA A 131 -10.29 11.75 0.66
CA ALA A 131 -9.73 11.91 -0.68
C ALA A 131 -9.95 10.63 -1.49
N VAL A 132 -9.98 10.79 -2.81
CA VAL A 132 -10.05 9.67 -3.77
C VAL A 132 -8.86 9.80 -4.71
N VAL A 133 -8.13 8.70 -4.86
CA VAL A 133 -6.94 8.57 -5.72
C VAL A 133 -6.98 7.21 -6.44
N TYR A 134 -6.25 7.10 -7.53
CA TYR A 134 -6.14 5.90 -8.37
C TYR A 134 -5.01 6.10 -9.39
N CYS A 135 -4.56 5.03 -10.04
CA CYS A 135 -3.58 5.05 -11.13
C CYS A 135 -2.29 5.79 -10.76
N GLN A 136 -1.45 5.15 -9.93
CA GLN A 136 -0.22 5.75 -9.42
C GLN A 136 1.05 5.10 -10.00
N ASP A 137 1.15 4.95 -11.32
CA ASP A 137 2.33 4.36 -11.95
C ASP A 137 3.65 5.00 -11.47
N TYR A 138 4.49 4.18 -10.84
CA TYR A 138 5.74 4.63 -10.23
C TYR A 138 6.75 5.07 -11.30
N ILE A 139 6.86 4.35 -12.42
CA ILE A 139 7.90 4.67 -13.40
C ILE A 139 7.53 5.96 -14.15
N GLY A 140 6.27 6.11 -14.54
CA GLY A 140 5.82 7.19 -15.41
C GLY A 140 5.76 8.57 -14.76
N ARG A 141 5.36 8.71 -13.48
CA ARG A 141 5.06 10.05 -12.90
C ARG A 141 5.30 10.19 -11.41
N TYR A 142 6.05 11.22 -10.98
CA TYR A 142 6.18 11.59 -9.57
C TYR A 142 4.83 11.94 -8.92
N TYR A 143 4.66 11.57 -7.65
CA TYR A 143 3.39 11.69 -6.93
C TYR A 143 3.09 13.11 -6.38
N ASN A 144 3.13 14.11 -7.26
CA ASN A 144 2.87 15.51 -6.92
C ASN A 144 1.46 15.76 -6.35
N THR A 145 0.49 14.91 -6.70
CA THR A 145 -0.89 14.99 -6.16
C THR A 145 -0.90 14.71 -4.67
N TYR A 146 -0.15 13.71 -4.20
CA TYR A 146 0.00 13.42 -2.77
C TYR A 146 0.67 14.57 -2.02
N TYR A 147 1.68 15.21 -2.63
CA TYR A 147 2.29 16.41 -2.04
C TYR A 147 1.26 17.52 -1.80
N LYS A 148 0.36 17.78 -2.75
CA LYS A 148 -0.70 18.79 -2.58
C LYS A 148 -1.68 18.41 -1.47
N MET A 149 -2.06 17.12 -1.38
CA MET A 149 -2.90 16.61 -0.29
C MET A 149 -2.23 16.83 1.07
N LEU A 150 -0.97 16.44 1.22
CA LEU A 150 -0.20 16.62 2.46
C LEU A 150 -0.10 18.09 2.87
N LEU A 151 0.09 19.00 1.92
CA LEU A 151 0.20 20.44 2.21
C LEU A 151 -1.11 21.09 2.64
N ASP A 152 -2.21 20.75 1.98
CA ASP A 152 -3.48 21.46 2.16
C ASP A 152 -4.41 20.83 3.20
N HIS A 153 -4.26 19.52 3.43
CA HIS A 153 -5.31 18.69 4.03
C HIS A 153 -4.84 17.81 5.21
N ASP A 154 -3.67 18.09 5.80
CA ASP A 154 -3.09 17.27 6.87
C ASP A 154 -4.08 16.95 8.02
N GLU A 155 -4.87 17.93 8.47
CA GLU A 155 -5.74 17.77 9.64
C GLU A 155 -7.20 17.42 9.32
N ASP A 156 -7.62 17.47 8.05
CA ASP A 156 -9.05 17.50 7.69
C ASP A 156 -9.51 16.32 6.81
N ILE A 157 -8.65 15.33 6.57
CA ILE A 157 -9.01 14.06 5.93
C ILE A 157 -9.11 12.96 6.99
N ASP A 158 -10.23 12.24 7.01
CA ASP A 158 -10.47 11.09 7.88
C ASP A 158 -9.81 9.81 7.32
N PHE A 159 -9.80 9.65 5.99
CA PHE A 159 -9.22 8.51 5.27
C PHE A 159 -9.03 8.80 3.77
N VAL A 160 -8.25 7.96 3.09
CA VAL A 160 -8.02 8.02 1.63
C VAL A 160 -8.60 6.77 0.98
N VAL A 161 -9.32 6.93 -0.13
CA VAL A 161 -9.82 5.83 -0.96
C VAL A 161 -8.92 5.67 -2.18
N HIS A 162 -8.35 4.48 -2.38
CA HIS A 162 -7.59 4.14 -3.59
C HIS A 162 -8.41 3.17 -4.45
N LEU A 163 -8.75 3.58 -5.68
CA LEU A 163 -9.69 2.87 -6.57
C LEU A 163 -9.01 1.96 -7.61
N GLY A 164 -7.92 1.29 -7.24
CA GLY A 164 -7.16 0.43 -8.14
C GLY A 164 -5.98 1.10 -8.82
N ASP A 165 -5.19 0.27 -9.50
CA ASP A 165 -3.89 0.63 -10.08
C ASP A 165 -2.94 1.24 -9.05
N TYR A 166 -2.94 0.61 -7.88
CA TYR A 166 -2.03 0.89 -6.77
C TYR A 166 -0.59 0.57 -7.18
N ILE A 167 -0.40 -0.50 -7.94
CA ILE A 167 0.81 -0.81 -8.68
C ILE A 167 0.48 -0.97 -10.16
N TYR A 168 1.51 -0.87 -11.01
CA TYR A 168 1.52 -1.35 -12.38
C TYR A 168 2.43 -2.56 -12.48
N GLU A 169 1.96 -3.63 -13.10
CA GLU A 169 2.67 -4.90 -13.22
C GLU A 169 3.85 -4.84 -14.19
N THR A 170 3.90 -3.83 -15.05
CA THR A 170 4.92 -3.67 -16.08
C THR A 170 6.13 -2.87 -15.61
N THR A 171 7.28 -3.12 -16.23
CA THR A 171 8.47 -2.27 -16.14
C THR A 171 8.99 -1.93 -17.53
N GLY A 172 9.14 -0.62 -17.79
CA GLY A 172 9.61 -0.11 -19.06
C GLY A 172 8.59 -0.18 -20.21
N ASP A 173 7.29 -0.21 -19.92
CA ASP A 173 6.26 -0.11 -20.96
C ASP A 173 6.36 1.23 -21.73
N PRO A 174 6.72 1.22 -23.03
CA PRO A 174 6.97 2.44 -23.78
C PRO A 174 5.71 3.30 -24.01
N GLN A 175 4.51 2.79 -23.73
CA GLN A 175 3.27 3.57 -23.88
C GLN A 175 3.10 4.63 -22.79
N PHE A 176 3.51 4.32 -21.55
CA PHE A 176 3.27 5.20 -20.39
C PHE A 176 4.42 5.28 -19.39
N GLN A 177 5.36 4.32 -19.41
CA GLN A 177 6.55 4.28 -18.56
C GLN A 177 7.77 4.75 -19.37
N ASP A 178 8.15 6.01 -19.19
CA ASP A 178 9.41 6.55 -19.69
C ASP A 178 10.43 6.50 -18.54
N PRO A 179 11.21 5.41 -18.40
CA PRO A 179 12.14 5.27 -17.28
C PRO A 179 13.32 6.22 -17.47
N ASP A 180 13.44 7.22 -16.62
CA ASP A 180 14.73 7.83 -16.32
C ASP A 180 15.45 7.04 -15.20
N SER A 181 16.70 7.37 -14.92
CA SER A 181 17.51 6.63 -13.95
C SER A 181 16.97 6.66 -12.53
N ASP A 182 16.10 7.62 -12.20
CA ASP A 182 15.70 7.88 -10.83
C ASP A 182 14.39 7.17 -10.47
N ARG A 183 13.58 6.77 -11.46
CA ARG A 183 12.38 5.93 -11.28
C ARG A 183 12.32 4.81 -12.30
N ALA A 184 13.09 3.76 -12.04
CA ALA A 184 13.06 2.52 -12.80
C ALA A 184 12.85 1.33 -11.85
N ILE A 185 12.29 0.25 -12.40
CA ILE A 185 12.17 -1.04 -11.71
C ILE A 185 12.79 -2.10 -12.63
N ASP A 186 13.96 -2.59 -12.25
CA ASP A 186 14.58 -3.75 -12.89
C ASP A 186 14.28 -4.98 -12.03
N PHE A 187 13.50 -5.92 -12.56
CA PHE A 187 13.16 -7.12 -11.79
C PHE A 187 14.42 -7.92 -11.43
N ASP A 188 14.53 -8.30 -10.15
CA ASP A 188 15.62 -9.14 -9.66
C ASP A 188 15.47 -10.57 -10.20
N ASP A 189 14.23 -11.07 -10.23
CA ASP A 189 13.84 -12.34 -10.82
C ASP A 189 13.36 -12.15 -12.28
N LEU A 190 14.31 -11.95 -13.20
CA LEU A 190 14.02 -11.87 -14.63
C LEU A 190 13.56 -13.19 -15.25
N GLU A 191 13.94 -14.34 -14.68
CA GLU A 191 13.51 -15.66 -15.18
C GLU A 191 12.02 -15.89 -14.93
N GLY A 192 11.52 -15.40 -13.78
CA GLY A 192 10.10 -15.44 -13.43
C GLY A 192 9.23 -14.35 -14.05
N ALA A 193 9.80 -13.40 -14.79
CA ALA A 193 9.08 -12.30 -15.44
C ALA A 193 8.63 -12.66 -16.87
N ILE A 194 7.59 -11.99 -17.36
CA ILE A 194 7.14 -12.10 -18.76
C ILE A 194 7.81 -11.01 -19.59
N GLN A 195 8.59 -11.38 -20.61
CA GLN A 195 9.13 -10.41 -21.57
C GLN A 195 8.05 -10.03 -22.60
N LEU A 196 7.65 -8.76 -22.63
CA LEU A 196 6.66 -8.24 -23.59
C LEU A 196 7.35 -7.59 -24.81
N GLY A 197 8.52 -6.99 -24.61
CA GLY A 197 9.27 -6.22 -25.61
C GLY A 197 10.24 -7.06 -26.45
N SER A 198 10.87 -6.43 -27.43
CA SER A 198 11.91 -7.11 -28.24
C SER A 198 13.23 -7.24 -27.47
N GLU A 199 14.16 -8.07 -27.95
CA GLU A 199 15.51 -8.15 -27.36
C GLU A 199 16.27 -6.81 -27.41
N GLU A 200 15.96 -5.95 -28.40
CA GLU A 200 16.60 -4.64 -28.57
C GLU A 200 16.02 -3.57 -27.65
N ASN A 201 14.73 -3.68 -27.31
CA ASN A 201 14.03 -2.78 -26.38
C ASN A 201 13.16 -3.64 -25.44
N PRO A 202 13.78 -4.32 -24.46
CA PRO A 202 13.06 -5.21 -23.58
C PRO A 202 12.22 -4.39 -22.59
N ASN A 203 11.03 -4.91 -22.32
CA ASN A 203 10.20 -4.53 -21.20
C ASN A 203 9.55 -5.79 -20.65
N TYR A 204 9.10 -5.74 -19.41
CA TYR A 204 8.67 -6.92 -18.68
C TYR A 204 7.35 -6.68 -17.96
N ALA A 205 6.63 -7.75 -17.68
CA ALA A 205 5.52 -7.79 -16.73
C ALA A 205 5.82 -8.78 -15.61
N ALA A 206 5.40 -8.44 -14.39
CA ALA A 206 5.50 -9.30 -13.23
C ALA A 206 4.72 -10.60 -13.46
N ALA A 207 5.31 -11.73 -13.09
CA ALA A 207 4.62 -13.00 -13.06
C ALA A 207 4.90 -13.83 -11.81
N SER A 208 6.14 -13.88 -11.34
CA SER A 208 6.48 -14.53 -10.08
C SER A 208 6.01 -13.71 -8.87
N LEU A 209 5.82 -14.39 -7.73
CA LEU A 209 5.53 -13.71 -6.47
C LEU A 209 6.61 -12.68 -6.10
N ASP A 210 7.89 -12.96 -6.39
CA ASP A 210 8.96 -12.02 -6.10
C ASP A 210 8.88 -10.76 -6.96
N ASN A 211 8.50 -10.87 -8.25
CA ASN A 211 8.25 -9.69 -9.08
C ASN A 211 7.15 -8.81 -8.49
N TYR A 212 6.00 -9.38 -8.12
CA TYR A 212 4.89 -8.61 -7.53
C TYR A 212 5.28 -7.99 -6.18
N ARG A 213 5.99 -8.73 -5.31
CA ARG A 213 6.52 -8.16 -4.05
C ARG A 213 7.50 -7.03 -4.32
N GLN A 214 8.38 -7.16 -5.32
CA GLN A 214 9.33 -6.10 -5.69
C GLN A 214 8.61 -4.83 -6.17
N LEU A 215 7.50 -4.94 -6.90
CA LEU A 215 6.67 -3.79 -7.26
C LEU A 215 6.16 -3.09 -6.01
N PHE A 216 5.48 -3.79 -5.09
CA PHE A 216 4.99 -3.16 -3.86
C PHE A 216 6.11 -2.58 -3.00
N ARG A 217 7.23 -3.30 -2.83
CA ARG A 217 8.42 -2.80 -2.11
C ARG A 217 8.89 -1.47 -2.69
N THR A 218 8.98 -1.38 -4.02
CA THR A 218 9.46 -0.19 -4.72
C THR A 218 8.45 0.95 -4.68
N TYR A 219 7.16 0.69 -4.91
CA TYR A 219 6.13 1.71 -4.82
C TYR A 219 6.10 2.35 -3.43
N HIS A 220 6.20 1.53 -2.38
CA HIS A 220 6.23 1.98 -0.99
C HIS A 220 7.56 2.64 -0.57
N THR A 221 8.59 2.71 -1.42
CA THR A 221 9.78 3.54 -1.13
C THR A 221 9.61 5.00 -1.50
N ASP A 222 8.56 5.35 -2.25
CA ASP A 222 8.28 6.75 -2.59
C ASP A 222 7.99 7.57 -1.33
N GLU A 223 8.79 8.61 -1.10
CA GLU A 223 8.71 9.43 0.12
C GLU A 223 7.37 10.17 0.27
N MET A 224 6.68 10.49 -0.83
CA MET A 224 5.35 11.11 -0.76
C MET A 224 4.31 10.07 -0.35
N LEU A 225 4.39 8.86 -0.91
CA LEU A 225 3.48 7.78 -0.53
C LEU A 225 3.68 7.35 0.92
N GLN A 226 4.92 7.24 1.40
CA GLN A 226 5.21 6.96 2.81
C GLN A 226 4.57 8.01 3.74
N GLN A 227 4.71 9.29 3.41
CA GLN A 227 4.07 10.36 4.18
C GLN A 227 2.54 10.28 4.14
N VAL A 228 1.92 9.88 3.03
CA VAL A 228 0.46 9.66 2.98
C VAL A 228 0.05 8.51 3.90
N HIS A 229 0.75 7.38 3.83
CA HIS A 229 0.51 6.20 4.66
C HIS A 229 0.70 6.46 6.16
N GLU A 230 1.68 7.27 6.51
CA GLU A 230 1.94 7.71 7.89
C GLU A 230 0.82 8.64 8.42
N ARG A 231 -0.02 9.24 7.56
CA ARG A 231 -0.95 10.30 7.95
C ARG A 231 -2.40 9.86 8.02
N TRP A 232 -2.83 9.00 7.10
CA TRP A 232 -4.24 8.64 6.95
C TRP A 232 -4.43 7.14 6.72
N PRO A 233 -5.51 6.54 7.24
CA PRO A 233 -5.89 5.19 6.86
C PRO A 233 -6.31 5.11 5.38
N MET A 234 -5.88 4.05 4.71
CA MET A 234 -6.18 3.75 3.31
C MET A 234 -7.33 2.74 3.20
N LEU A 235 -8.29 3.03 2.34
CA LEU A 235 -9.35 2.11 1.92
C LEU A 235 -9.07 1.76 0.45
N VAL A 236 -8.51 0.58 0.23
CA VAL A 236 -8.03 0.18 -1.10
C VAL A 236 -8.93 -0.89 -1.69
N ILE A 237 -9.23 -0.75 -2.98
CA ILE A 237 -9.72 -1.81 -3.88
C ILE A 237 -8.71 -1.90 -5.04
N TRP A 238 -8.50 -3.09 -5.61
CA TRP A 238 -7.70 -3.23 -6.84
C TRP A 238 -8.50 -2.81 -8.08
N ASP A 239 -7.78 -2.63 -9.19
CA ASP A 239 -8.29 -2.80 -10.54
C ASP A 239 -7.45 -3.86 -11.28
N ASP A 240 -7.11 -3.68 -12.57
CA ASP A 240 -6.39 -4.69 -13.34
C ASP A 240 -4.90 -4.71 -13.07
N HIS A 241 -4.26 -3.55 -12.94
CA HIS A 241 -2.80 -3.45 -12.90
C HIS A 241 -2.16 -4.05 -11.63
N GLU A 242 -2.96 -4.35 -10.60
CA GLU A 242 -2.52 -5.24 -9.52
C GLU A 242 -2.18 -6.66 -10.00
N TYR A 243 -2.72 -7.11 -11.14
CA TYR A 243 -2.44 -8.39 -11.77
C TYR A 243 -1.88 -8.23 -13.20
N SER A 244 -2.68 -7.72 -14.12
CA SER A 244 -2.35 -7.57 -15.54
C SER A 244 -3.37 -6.65 -16.19
N ASN A 245 -2.90 -5.71 -17.03
CA ASN A 245 -3.73 -4.78 -17.80
C ASN A 245 -4.96 -5.48 -18.46
N ASP A 246 -6.14 -4.88 -18.35
CA ASP A 246 -7.42 -5.34 -18.92
C ASP A 246 -7.81 -6.78 -18.59
N SER A 247 -7.26 -7.36 -17.53
CA SER A 247 -7.54 -8.73 -17.17
C SER A 247 -9.01 -9.00 -16.80
N TRP A 248 -9.41 -10.26 -16.94
CA TRP A 248 -10.63 -10.79 -16.35
C TRP A 248 -10.34 -12.13 -15.67
N GLY A 249 -10.79 -12.27 -14.42
CA GLY A 249 -10.45 -13.43 -13.59
C GLY A 249 -8.93 -13.61 -13.47
N ALA A 250 -8.42 -14.71 -14.01
CA ALA A 250 -6.99 -15.03 -14.07
C ALA A 250 -6.46 -15.07 -15.51
N THR A 251 -6.96 -14.20 -16.39
CA THR A 251 -6.55 -14.15 -17.81
C THR A 251 -5.93 -12.78 -18.12
N SER A 252 -4.70 -12.76 -18.64
CA SER A 252 -4.10 -11.54 -19.22
C SER A 252 -4.51 -11.32 -20.67
N THR A 253 -4.17 -10.16 -21.23
CA THR A 253 -4.66 -9.71 -22.53
C THR A 253 -3.57 -9.27 -23.52
N TYR A 254 -2.29 -9.46 -23.17
CA TYR A 254 -1.15 -8.96 -23.94
C TYR A 254 -1.10 -9.49 -25.38
N THR A 255 -1.64 -10.69 -25.62
CA THR A 255 -1.64 -11.31 -26.96
C THR A 255 -2.93 -11.10 -27.72
N ASN A 256 -3.91 -10.37 -27.14
CA ASN A 256 -5.22 -10.11 -27.74
C ASN A 256 -5.92 -11.40 -28.21
N GLY A 257 -5.87 -12.44 -27.36
CA GLY A 257 -6.50 -13.74 -27.62
C GLY A 257 -5.82 -14.59 -28.71
N ARG A 258 -4.61 -14.22 -29.16
CA ARG A 258 -3.82 -15.05 -30.08
C ARG A 258 -3.26 -16.29 -29.39
N MET A 259 -3.04 -16.21 -28.08
CA MET A 259 -2.60 -17.31 -27.23
C MET A 259 -3.51 -17.42 -26.00
N ASP A 260 -3.50 -18.58 -25.36
CA ASP A 260 -4.13 -18.74 -24.06
C ASP A 260 -3.24 -18.09 -23.00
N GLU A 261 -3.83 -17.14 -22.27
CA GLU A 261 -3.19 -16.30 -21.27
C GLU A 261 -3.80 -16.53 -19.87
N TYR A 262 -4.59 -17.61 -19.71
CA TYR A 262 -5.15 -18.01 -18.44
C TYR A 262 -4.07 -18.60 -17.53
N ASP A 263 -3.78 -17.91 -16.43
CA ASP A 263 -2.74 -18.26 -15.48
C ASP A 263 -3.18 -17.99 -14.03
N VAL A 264 -3.62 -19.08 -13.38
CA VAL A 264 -4.04 -19.06 -11.97
C VAL A 264 -2.86 -18.81 -11.04
N GLU A 265 -1.68 -19.35 -11.32
CA GLU A 265 -0.51 -19.20 -10.45
C GLU A 265 -0.07 -17.74 -10.41
N ARG A 266 0.01 -17.09 -11.57
CA ARG A 266 0.30 -15.65 -11.67
C ARG A 266 -0.74 -14.80 -10.92
N LYS A 267 -2.03 -15.10 -11.08
CA LYS A 267 -3.11 -14.38 -10.37
C LYS A 267 -3.02 -14.57 -8.85
N GLN A 268 -2.72 -15.78 -8.39
CA GLN A 268 -2.52 -16.06 -6.96
C GLN A 268 -1.26 -15.36 -6.43
N ASN A 269 -0.18 -15.30 -7.21
CA ASN A 269 1.03 -14.54 -6.85
C ASN A 269 0.73 -13.04 -6.69
N SER A 270 -0.04 -12.46 -7.62
CA SER A 270 -0.42 -11.03 -7.54
C SER A 270 -1.30 -10.73 -6.33
N GLU A 271 -2.32 -11.56 -6.08
CA GLU A 271 -3.23 -11.39 -4.95
C GLU A 271 -2.53 -11.60 -3.61
N ARG A 272 -1.62 -12.56 -3.53
CA ARG A 272 -0.81 -12.79 -2.33
C ARG A 272 0.04 -11.55 -2.01
N ALA A 273 0.74 -10.99 -2.99
CA ALA A 273 1.50 -9.76 -2.78
C ALA A 273 0.59 -8.57 -2.38
N PHE A 274 -0.59 -8.45 -2.99
CA PHE A 274 -1.57 -7.42 -2.62
C PHE A 274 -2.04 -7.57 -1.16
N PHE A 275 -2.39 -8.79 -0.73
CA PHE A 275 -2.80 -9.04 0.66
C PHE A 275 -1.66 -8.86 1.66
N GLU A 276 -0.41 -9.12 1.27
CA GLU A 276 0.74 -8.82 2.11
C GLU A 276 0.91 -7.30 2.27
N PHE A 277 0.99 -6.55 1.17
CA PHE A 277 1.49 -5.17 1.19
C PHE A 277 0.40 -4.11 1.41
N VAL A 278 -0.86 -4.39 1.10
CA VAL A 278 -1.93 -3.39 1.22
C VAL A 278 -2.62 -3.51 2.60
N PRO A 279 -2.83 -2.40 3.34
CA PRO A 279 -3.33 -2.42 4.72
C PRO A 279 -4.85 -2.63 4.81
N ILE A 280 -5.38 -3.66 4.14
CA ILE A 280 -6.79 -4.06 4.18
C ILE A 280 -7.04 -5.21 5.16
N ASP A 281 -8.29 -5.32 5.63
CA ASP A 281 -8.78 -6.38 6.51
C ASP A 281 -9.13 -7.66 5.71
N ALA A 282 -8.12 -8.17 5.02
CA ALA A 282 -8.17 -9.41 4.23
C ALA A 282 -6.83 -10.15 4.34
N GLY A 283 -6.86 -11.49 4.22
CA GLY A 283 -5.67 -12.33 4.44
C GLY A 283 -5.21 -12.32 5.91
N LEU A 284 -6.15 -12.15 6.85
CA LEU A 284 -5.89 -12.13 8.29
C LEU A 284 -6.65 -13.28 8.96
N ASN A 285 -6.01 -13.94 9.93
CA ASN A 285 -6.65 -14.96 10.78
C ASN A 285 -7.54 -14.34 11.87
N ALA A 286 -8.12 -15.20 12.72
CA ALA A 286 -9.00 -14.78 13.82
C ALA A 286 -8.32 -13.88 14.87
N ASP A 287 -6.99 -13.94 15.00
CA ASP A 287 -6.21 -13.06 15.88
C ASP A 287 -5.81 -11.74 15.19
N GLY A 288 -6.24 -11.54 13.94
CA GLY A 288 -5.99 -10.36 13.14
C GLY A 288 -4.57 -10.28 12.58
N LEU A 289 -3.86 -11.41 12.45
CA LEU A 289 -2.49 -11.48 11.89
C LEU A 289 -2.50 -12.10 10.49
N LEU A 290 -1.50 -11.78 9.66
CA LEU A 290 -1.35 -12.38 8.33
C LEU A 290 -1.42 -13.91 8.37
N ASP A 291 -2.32 -14.45 7.55
CA ASP A 291 -2.51 -15.88 7.34
C ASP A 291 -3.20 -16.03 5.98
N ILE A 292 -2.41 -16.04 4.90
CA ILE A 292 -2.91 -16.09 3.53
C ILE A 292 -2.80 -17.54 3.05
N GLY A 293 -3.92 -18.24 3.07
CA GLY A 293 -4.05 -19.59 2.54
C GLY A 293 -4.47 -19.62 1.07
N ALA A 294 -4.39 -20.80 0.47
CA ALA A 294 -4.90 -21.01 -0.89
C ALA A 294 -6.41 -20.72 -1.01
N ASP A 295 -7.16 -20.86 0.08
CA ASP A 295 -8.60 -20.58 0.13
C ASP A 295 -8.92 -19.07 0.14
N ASP A 296 -7.93 -18.21 0.41
CA ASP A 296 -8.08 -16.75 0.36
C ASP A 296 -7.80 -16.17 -1.03
N LEU A 297 -7.19 -16.95 -1.93
CA LEU A 297 -6.76 -16.53 -3.25
C LEU A 297 -7.72 -17.02 -4.35
N TYR A 298 -7.52 -16.54 -5.58
CA TYR A 298 -8.33 -16.86 -6.75
C TYR A 298 -8.54 -18.38 -6.88
N PRO A 299 -9.78 -18.86 -7.11
CA PRO A 299 -10.98 -18.10 -7.48
C PRO A 299 -11.83 -17.61 -6.29
N ASN A 300 -11.34 -17.73 -5.06
CA ASN A 300 -12.11 -17.46 -3.84
C ASN A 300 -11.83 -16.08 -3.23
N SER A 301 -10.86 -15.36 -3.76
CA SER A 301 -10.44 -14.05 -3.28
C SER A 301 -11.59 -13.05 -3.28
N MET A 302 -11.72 -12.34 -2.15
CA MET A 302 -12.79 -11.39 -1.91
C MET A 302 -12.24 -10.14 -1.24
N ILE A 303 -12.34 -8.99 -1.93
CA ILE A 303 -12.00 -7.69 -1.35
C ILE A 303 -13.13 -6.67 -1.40
N TYR A 304 -14.24 -7.00 -2.08
CA TYR A 304 -15.42 -6.13 -2.07
C TYR A 304 -15.99 -6.10 -0.65
N ARG A 305 -16.30 -4.90 -0.18
CA ARG A 305 -16.77 -4.65 1.19
C ARG A 305 -17.40 -3.28 1.28
N ASP A 306 -18.14 -3.06 2.35
CA ASP A 306 -18.72 -1.77 2.67
C ASP A 306 -18.28 -1.25 4.03
N LEU A 307 -18.13 0.07 4.14
CA LEU A 307 -17.77 0.76 5.36
C LEU A 307 -18.81 1.84 5.66
N ILE A 308 -19.27 1.85 6.92
CA ILE A 308 -20.29 2.80 7.40
C ILE A 308 -19.60 3.85 8.28
N TYR A 309 -19.59 5.08 7.79
CA TYR A 309 -19.07 6.24 8.51
C TYR A 309 -20.24 7.08 9.00
N GLY A 310 -20.73 6.73 10.19
CA GLY A 310 -21.80 7.48 10.85
C GLY A 310 -23.12 7.39 10.10
N SER A 311 -23.85 8.49 10.06
CA SER A 311 -25.05 8.68 9.24
C SER A 311 -24.75 9.31 7.88
N ASN A 312 -23.50 9.76 7.67
CA ASN A 312 -23.15 10.68 6.60
C ASN A 312 -22.54 9.99 5.37
N LEU A 313 -22.00 8.78 5.53
CA LEU A 313 -21.46 8.01 4.41
C LEU A 313 -21.64 6.50 4.62
N HIS A 314 -22.16 5.83 3.60
CA HIS A 314 -22.06 4.39 3.41
C HIS A 314 -21.27 4.16 2.12
N LEU A 315 -20.01 3.75 2.26
CA LEU A 315 -19.11 3.53 1.14
C LEU A 315 -19.13 2.05 0.77
N VAL A 316 -19.37 1.74 -0.50
CA VAL A 316 -19.36 0.37 -1.02
C VAL A 316 -18.21 0.27 -2.02
N LEU A 317 -17.21 -0.56 -1.71
CA LEU A 317 -16.09 -0.87 -2.59
C LEU A 317 -16.41 -2.15 -3.34
N THR A 318 -16.49 -2.07 -4.67
CA THR A 318 -16.87 -3.19 -5.54
C THR A 318 -15.66 -3.74 -6.27
N ASP A 319 -15.52 -5.07 -6.27
CA ASP A 319 -14.54 -5.78 -7.08
C ASP A 319 -15.10 -5.98 -8.50
N LEU A 320 -14.46 -5.34 -9.46
CA LEU A 320 -14.87 -5.38 -10.86
C LEU A 320 -13.92 -6.22 -11.73
N ARG A 321 -12.95 -6.94 -11.16
CA ARG A 321 -11.96 -7.72 -11.94
C ARG A 321 -12.06 -9.23 -11.74
N ASN A 322 -12.32 -9.71 -10.51
CA ASN A 322 -12.32 -11.17 -10.27
C ASN A 322 -13.55 -11.89 -10.83
N PHE A 323 -14.70 -11.21 -10.89
CA PHE A 323 -15.99 -11.85 -11.23
C PHE A 323 -16.57 -11.39 -12.58
N ARG A 324 -15.89 -10.50 -13.30
CA ARG A 324 -16.33 -10.04 -14.62
C ARG A 324 -16.05 -11.11 -15.69
N PRO A 325 -16.89 -11.22 -16.74
CA PRO A 325 -16.50 -11.92 -17.95
C PRO A 325 -15.43 -11.11 -18.72
N ASP A 326 -14.86 -11.76 -19.73
CA ASP A 326 -14.09 -11.09 -20.78
C ASP A 326 -14.86 -9.90 -21.37
N HIS A 327 -14.13 -8.93 -21.89
CA HIS A 327 -14.63 -7.81 -22.66
C HIS A 327 -15.48 -8.30 -23.83
N LEU A 328 -16.73 -7.82 -23.94
CA LEU A 328 -17.59 -8.15 -25.07
C LEU A 328 -17.03 -7.64 -26.41
N ILE A 329 -16.24 -6.56 -26.36
CA ILE A 329 -15.49 -5.98 -27.45
C ILE A 329 -14.06 -5.89 -26.95
N ALA A 330 -13.12 -6.61 -27.57
CA ALA A 330 -11.71 -6.50 -27.20
C ALA A 330 -11.26 -5.04 -27.32
N GLU A 331 -10.44 -4.57 -26.39
CA GLU A 331 -10.03 -3.16 -26.30
C GLU A 331 -9.32 -2.69 -27.59
N ASP A 332 -8.55 -3.58 -28.22
CA ASP A 332 -7.88 -3.36 -29.52
C ASP A 332 -8.73 -3.74 -30.76
N ALA A 333 -10.03 -4.04 -30.57
CA ALA A 333 -10.90 -4.38 -31.70
C ALA A 333 -11.22 -3.13 -32.53
N PHE A 334 -10.79 -3.13 -33.79
CA PHE A 334 -11.15 -2.07 -34.75
C PHE A 334 -12.68 -1.79 -34.76
N PRO A 335 -13.13 -0.53 -34.67
CA PRO A 335 -12.35 0.71 -34.79
C PRO A 335 -11.82 1.29 -33.47
N GLY A 336 -11.84 0.54 -32.38
CA GLY A 336 -11.26 0.93 -31.08
C GLY A 336 -9.76 1.11 -31.21
N VAL A 337 -9.33 2.37 -31.23
CA VAL A 337 -8.01 2.82 -30.82
C VAL A 337 -8.34 3.89 -29.80
N VAL A 338 -8.31 3.53 -28.52
CA VAL A 338 -8.54 4.51 -27.43
C VAL A 338 -7.28 5.32 -27.24
#